data_AF-A0A6P0DV61-F1
#
_entry.id   AF-A0A6P0DV61-F1
#
_cell.length_a   1.000
_cell.length_b   1.000
_cell.length_c   1.000
_cell.angle_alpha   90.00
_cell.angle_beta   90.00
_cell.angle_gamma   90.00
#
_symmetry.space_group_name_H-M   'P 1'
#
loop_
_entity.id
_entity.type
_entity.pdbx_description
1 polymer ?
#
loop_
_entity_poly.entity_id
_entity_poly.type
_entity_poly.pdbx_seq_one_letter_code
_entity_poly.pdbx_strand_id
1 'polypeptide(L)'
;RGAIDAVAEKLASGQNGLPLVALLNNLGGTSVLEMSVLAHDLIGSKLAGLRYMIGPAAMMTSLDMRGFSVSTLPVTEEDVRALSSPVAVIAWPGMSEIGEAKTVGMPAILSAKVVPASENAAARRILKKACATLIASTADLNALDAKSGDGDTGSTLARAANALIADVEKMPF
;
A
#
# COMPACT_ATOMS: atom_id res chain seq x y z
N ARG A 1 1.71 1.14 -14.10
CA ARG A 1 2.14 2.31 -14.88
C ARG A 1 1.86 2.21 -16.37
N GLY A 2 2.24 1.15 -17.09
CA GLY A 2 2.12 1.09 -18.57
C GLY A 2 0.74 1.42 -19.19
N ALA A 3 -0.37 1.00 -18.59
CA ALA A 3 -1.71 1.28 -19.14
C ALA A 3 -2.13 2.76 -19.00
N ILE A 4 -1.91 3.36 -17.82
CA ILE A 4 -2.21 4.77 -17.58
C ILE A 4 -1.28 5.67 -18.40
N ASP A 5 0.01 5.32 -18.50
CA ASP A 5 0.96 6.10 -19.30
C ASP A 5 0.55 6.14 -20.77
N ALA A 6 0.15 5.00 -21.34
CA ALA A 6 -0.34 4.94 -22.72
C ALA A 6 -1.63 5.75 -22.95
N VAL A 7 -2.52 5.82 -21.94
CA VAL A 7 -3.72 6.66 -21.99
C VAL A 7 -3.35 8.15 -21.85
N ALA A 8 -2.49 8.50 -20.90
CA ALA A 8 -2.02 9.85 -20.65
C ALA A 8 -1.29 10.43 -21.87
N GLU A 9 -0.45 9.65 -22.56
CA GLU A 9 0.24 10.08 -23.78
C GLU A 9 -0.74 10.43 -24.91
N LYS A 10 -1.83 9.66 -25.07
CA LYS A 10 -2.88 9.98 -26.06
C LYS A 10 -3.64 11.25 -25.68
N LEU A 11 -3.93 11.44 -24.39
CA LEU A 11 -4.68 12.58 -23.87
C LEU A 11 -3.85 13.87 -23.81
N ALA A 12 -2.52 13.78 -23.71
CA ALA A 12 -1.63 14.93 -23.66
C ALA A 12 -1.65 15.78 -24.94
N SER A 13 -2.05 15.21 -26.08
CA SER A 13 -2.06 15.89 -27.39
C SER A 13 -3.06 17.05 -27.51
N GLY A 14 -4.05 17.15 -26.60
CA GLY A 14 -5.10 18.17 -26.61
C GLY A 14 -4.96 19.27 -25.56
N GLN A 15 -3.82 19.36 -24.85
CA GLN A 15 -3.67 20.30 -23.74
C GLN A 15 -3.40 21.74 -24.21
N ASN A 16 -4.06 22.71 -23.57
CA ASN A 16 -3.97 24.14 -23.85
C ASN A 16 -3.36 24.96 -22.69
N GLY A 17 -2.74 24.29 -21.71
CA GLY A 17 -2.10 24.92 -20.55
C GLY A 17 -3.04 25.31 -19.39
N LEU A 18 -4.36 25.12 -19.55
CA LEU A 18 -5.30 25.29 -18.44
C LEU A 18 -5.21 24.12 -17.44
N PRO A 19 -5.62 24.34 -16.17
CA PRO A 19 -5.83 23.24 -15.22
C PRO A 19 -6.76 22.19 -15.80
N LEU A 20 -6.52 20.93 -15.46
CA LEU A 20 -7.24 19.79 -16.01
C LEU A 20 -7.97 19.03 -14.91
N VAL A 21 -9.21 18.66 -15.18
CA VAL A 21 -9.92 17.62 -14.43
C VAL A 21 -9.86 16.32 -15.20
N ALA A 22 -9.56 15.22 -14.50
CA ALA A 22 -9.70 13.87 -15.03
C ALA A 22 -10.87 13.14 -14.37
N LEU A 23 -11.74 12.56 -15.18
CA LEU A 23 -12.77 11.64 -14.75
C LEU A 23 -12.26 10.21 -14.94
N LEU A 24 -12.05 9.51 -13.83
CA LEU A 24 -11.61 8.12 -13.81
C LEU A 24 -12.82 7.22 -13.57
N ASN A 25 -13.28 6.58 -14.64
CA ASN A 25 -14.49 5.76 -14.63
C ASN A 25 -14.13 4.27 -14.58
N ASN A 26 -14.81 3.53 -13.70
CA ASN A 26 -14.80 2.07 -13.66
C ASN A 26 -15.86 1.54 -14.63
N LEU A 27 -15.47 0.65 -15.55
CA LEU A 27 -16.37 0.08 -16.54
C LEU A 27 -17.20 -1.09 -16.00
N GLY A 28 -17.04 -1.44 -14.73
CA GLY A 28 -17.96 -2.24 -13.93
C GLY A 28 -17.28 -3.37 -13.14
N GLY A 29 -16.36 -4.10 -13.78
CA GLY A 29 -15.73 -5.30 -13.21
C GLY A 29 -14.37 -5.08 -12.57
N THR A 30 -13.81 -3.86 -12.60
CA THR A 30 -12.52 -3.56 -11.97
C THR A 30 -12.70 -3.38 -10.46
N SER A 31 -11.82 -4.00 -9.66
CA SER A 31 -11.90 -3.90 -8.20
C SER A 31 -11.62 -2.48 -7.71
N VAL A 32 -12.12 -2.15 -6.52
CA VAL A 32 -11.84 -0.85 -5.89
C VAL A 32 -10.34 -0.64 -5.68
N LEU A 33 -9.59 -1.71 -5.33
CA LEU A 33 -8.14 -1.65 -5.17
C LEU A 33 -7.42 -1.31 -6.48
N GLU A 34 -7.78 -1.98 -7.58
CA GLU A 34 -7.22 -1.68 -8.90
C GLU A 34 -7.55 -0.25 -9.32
N MET A 35 -8.78 0.22 -9.07
CA MET A 35 -9.15 1.62 -9.33
C MET A 35 -8.34 2.62 -8.50
N SER A 36 -8.01 2.31 -7.24
CA SER A 36 -7.12 3.15 -6.42
C SER A 36 -5.69 3.18 -6.97
N VAL A 37 -5.16 2.06 -7.45
CA VAL A 37 -3.85 2.00 -8.11
C VAL A 37 -3.86 2.82 -9.40
N LEU A 38 -4.92 2.73 -10.20
CA LEU A 38 -5.09 3.53 -11.42
C LEU A 38 -5.18 5.03 -11.11
N ALA A 39 -5.87 5.42 -10.05
CA ALA A 39 -5.94 6.81 -9.59
C ALA A 39 -4.54 7.33 -9.20
N HIS A 40 -3.78 6.54 -8.44
CA HIS A 40 -2.41 6.88 -8.06
C HIS A 40 -1.49 7.02 -9.28
N ASP A 41 -1.53 6.05 -10.20
CA ASP A 41 -0.75 6.09 -11.44
C ASP A 41 -1.13 7.29 -12.30
N LEU A 42 -2.41 7.68 -12.34
CA LEU A 42 -2.89 8.83 -13.11
C LEU A 42 -2.39 10.16 -12.53
N ILE A 43 -2.43 10.30 -11.20
CA ILE A 43 -1.88 11.45 -10.48
C ILE A 43 -0.38 11.59 -10.75
N GLY A 44 0.36 10.47 -10.81
CA GLY A 44 1.79 10.45 -11.10
C GLY A 44 2.17 10.40 -12.59
N SER A 45 1.20 10.53 -13.51
CA SER A 45 1.42 10.39 -14.95
C SER A 45 1.98 11.66 -15.60
N LYS A 46 2.29 11.58 -16.90
CA LYS A 46 2.77 12.72 -17.71
C LYS A 46 1.67 13.72 -18.10
N LEU A 47 0.45 13.55 -17.62
CA LEU A 47 -0.68 14.41 -17.96
C LEU A 47 -0.52 15.77 -17.26
N ALA A 48 0.11 16.72 -17.94
CA ALA A 48 0.41 18.03 -17.34
C ALA A 48 -0.87 18.80 -16.99
N GLY A 49 -0.80 19.58 -15.90
CA GLY A 49 -1.91 20.40 -15.43
C GLY A 49 -3.04 19.63 -14.74
N LEU A 50 -2.94 18.31 -14.55
CA LEU A 50 -3.92 17.52 -13.80
C LEU A 50 -4.02 18.03 -12.35
N ARG A 51 -5.15 18.66 -12.03
CA ARG A 51 -5.40 19.30 -10.73
C ARG A 51 -6.60 18.71 -9.99
N TYR A 52 -7.58 18.21 -10.73
CA TYR A 52 -8.82 17.69 -10.15
C TYR A 52 -9.10 16.28 -10.63
N MET A 53 -9.77 15.49 -9.79
CA MET A 53 -10.25 14.16 -10.14
C MET A 53 -11.74 14.00 -9.80
N ILE A 54 -12.49 13.40 -10.71
CA ILE A 54 -13.84 12.88 -10.48
C ILE A 54 -13.75 11.35 -10.52
N GLY A 55 -14.21 10.71 -9.43
CA GLY A 55 -13.96 9.28 -9.20
C GLY A 55 -12.67 9.03 -8.40
N PRO A 56 -12.14 7.79 -8.41
CA PRO A 56 -12.59 6.65 -9.19
C PRO A 56 -13.99 6.16 -8.79
N ALA A 57 -14.88 5.96 -9.76
CA ALA A 57 -16.23 5.45 -9.52
C ALA A 57 -16.80 4.75 -10.76
N ALA A 58 -17.77 3.85 -10.55
CA ALA A 58 -18.57 3.29 -11.62
C ALA A 58 -19.67 4.29 -12.01
N MET A 59 -19.40 5.12 -13.03
CA MET A 59 -20.32 6.17 -13.48
C MET A 59 -21.00 5.79 -14.79
N MET A 60 -20.24 5.24 -15.74
CA MET A 60 -20.73 4.74 -17.02
C MET A 60 -20.12 3.36 -17.30
N THR A 61 -20.85 2.31 -16.95
CA THR A 61 -20.36 0.92 -17.01
C THR A 61 -20.70 0.22 -18.32
N SER A 62 -19.97 -0.85 -18.62
CA SER A 62 -20.28 -1.84 -19.65
C SER A 62 -20.43 -3.23 -18.99
N LEU A 63 -21.54 -3.43 -18.27
CA LEU A 63 -21.80 -4.62 -17.45
C LEU A 63 -20.66 -4.88 -16.44
N ASP A 64 -20.09 -6.08 -16.45
CA ASP A 64 -18.99 -6.53 -15.59
C ASP A 64 -17.62 -6.42 -16.28
N MET A 65 -17.49 -5.55 -17.27
CA MET A 65 -16.23 -5.39 -18.00
C MET A 65 -15.12 -4.94 -17.06
N ARG A 66 -14.03 -5.71 -17.06
CA ARG A 66 -12.79 -5.41 -16.32
C ARG A 66 -11.99 -4.37 -17.10
N GLY A 67 -12.29 -3.10 -16.86
CA GLY A 67 -11.60 -1.99 -17.51
C GLY A 67 -11.94 -0.65 -16.87
N PHE A 68 -11.25 0.37 -17.35
CA PHE A 68 -11.45 1.74 -16.93
C PHE A 68 -11.42 2.66 -18.15
N SER A 69 -11.96 3.85 -17.99
CA SER A 69 -11.80 4.94 -18.96
C SER A 69 -11.35 6.21 -18.25
N VAL A 70 -10.55 7.01 -18.94
CA VAL A 70 -10.13 8.34 -18.47
C VAL A 70 -10.65 9.37 -19.46
N SER A 71 -11.44 10.31 -18.96
CA SER A 71 -11.86 11.50 -19.70
C SER A 71 -11.21 12.72 -19.09
N THR A 72 -10.81 13.69 -19.92
CA THR A 72 -10.12 14.89 -19.45
C THR A 72 -10.81 16.12 -20.00
N LEU A 73 -10.84 17.18 -19.19
CA LEU A 73 -11.41 18.46 -19.56
C LEU A 73 -10.48 19.57 -19.04
N PRO A 74 -9.94 20.45 -19.92
CA PRO A 74 -9.34 21.70 -19.49
C PRO A 74 -10.44 22.58 -18.89
N VAL A 75 -10.23 23.08 -17.67
CA VAL A 75 -11.27 23.77 -16.90
C VAL A 75 -10.91 25.22 -16.64
N THR A 76 -11.92 26.07 -16.75
CA THR A 76 -11.93 27.44 -16.21
C THR A 76 -12.39 27.43 -14.75
N GLU A 77 -12.27 28.58 -14.08
CA GLU A 77 -12.83 28.76 -12.73
C GLU A 77 -14.35 28.55 -12.68
N GLU A 78 -15.07 28.82 -13.78
CA GLU A 78 -16.51 28.57 -13.86
C GLU A 78 -16.82 27.08 -13.93
N ASP A 79 -16.05 26.33 -14.73
CA ASP A 79 -16.19 24.87 -14.82
C ASP A 79 -15.89 24.20 -13.48
N VAL A 80 -14.85 24.66 -12.77
CA VAL A 80 -14.50 24.16 -11.44
C VAL A 80 -15.65 24.38 -10.46
N ARG A 81 -16.26 25.58 -10.45
CA ARG A 81 -17.42 25.87 -9.60
C ARG A 81 -18.62 25.00 -9.96
N ALA A 82 -18.88 24.78 -11.26
CA ALA A 82 -20.00 23.96 -11.71
C ALA A 82 -19.81 22.48 -11.31
N LEU A 83 -18.62 21.91 -11.55
CA LEU A 83 -18.31 20.50 -11.28
C LEU A 83 -18.21 20.16 -9.79
N SER A 84 -17.81 21.13 -8.95
CA SER A 84 -17.73 20.97 -7.49
C SER A 84 -19.06 21.27 -6.78
N SER A 85 -20.07 21.79 -7.48
CA SER A 85 -21.33 22.17 -6.88
C SER A 85 -22.09 20.95 -6.35
N PRO A 86 -22.68 21.01 -5.12
CA PRO A 86 -23.49 19.92 -4.60
C PRO A 86 -24.68 19.60 -5.50
N VAL A 87 -24.90 18.32 -5.77
CA VAL A 87 -26.04 17.82 -6.55
C VAL A 87 -26.74 16.69 -5.79
N ALA A 88 -28.04 16.52 -6.04
CA ALA A 88 -28.84 15.45 -5.44
C ALA A 88 -28.65 14.08 -6.12
N VAL A 89 -27.85 14.02 -7.19
CA VAL A 89 -27.66 12.81 -8.01
C VAL A 89 -26.69 11.86 -7.31
N ILE A 90 -27.20 10.73 -6.83
CA ILE A 90 -26.43 9.72 -6.07
C ILE A 90 -25.25 9.12 -6.84
N ALA A 91 -25.31 9.12 -8.17
CA ALA A 91 -24.29 8.55 -9.04
C ALA A 91 -23.12 9.51 -9.30
N TRP A 92 -23.22 10.77 -8.86
CA TRP A 92 -22.13 11.74 -8.98
C TRP A 92 -21.21 11.64 -7.75
N PRO A 93 -19.96 11.18 -7.88
CA PRO A 93 -19.06 11.02 -6.74
C PRO A 93 -18.50 12.35 -6.21
N GLY A 94 -18.76 13.46 -6.91
CA GLY A 94 -18.12 14.74 -6.65
C GLY A 94 -16.74 14.87 -7.30
N MET A 95 -16.18 16.07 -7.19
CA MET A 95 -14.84 16.40 -7.67
C MET A 95 -13.93 16.69 -6.47
N SER A 96 -12.72 16.13 -6.49
CA SER A 96 -11.69 16.38 -5.48
C SER A 96 -10.48 17.06 -6.10
N GLU A 97 -9.87 18.01 -5.38
CA GLU A 97 -8.56 18.54 -5.74
C GLU A 97 -7.46 17.55 -5.36
N ILE A 98 -6.54 17.32 -6.30
CA ILE A 98 -5.39 16.45 -6.10
C ILE A 98 -4.37 17.21 -5.28
N GLY A 99 -3.98 16.63 -4.15
CA GLY A 99 -3.00 17.21 -3.24
C GLY A 99 -2.03 16.17 -2.72
N GLU A 100 -1.03 16.63 -1.97
CA GLU A 100 -0.06 15.74 -1.34
C GLU A 100 -0.71 14.85 -0.28
N ALA A 101 -0.21 13.62 -0.18
CA ALA A 101 -0.63 12.70 0.87
C ALA A 101 -0.26 13.28 2.23
N LYS A 102 -1.28 13.54 3.06
CA LYS A 102 -1.06 13.99 4.43
C LYS A 102 -0.44 12.87 5.25
N THR A 103 0.75 13.12 5.79
CA THR A 103 1.37 12.23 6.76
C THR A 103 0.83 12.54 8.15
N VAL A 104 0.58 11.49 8.93
CA VAL A 104 0.23 11.61 10.35
C VAL A 104 1.40 11.04 11.13
N GLY A 105 1.88 11.77 12.13
CA GLY A 105 2.98 11.32 12.98
C GLY A 105 2.65 10.02 13.69
N MET A 106 3.65 9.14 13.83
CA MET A 106 3.46 7.87 14.55
C MET A 106 3.07 8.15 16.00
N PRO A 107 1.97 7.56 16.51
CA PRO A 107 1.60 7.69 17.92
C PRO A 107 2.74 7.24 18.84
N ALA A 108 3.05 8.03 19.87
CA ALA A 108 4.16 7.73 20.79
C ALA A 108 4.04 6.37 21.48
N ILE A 109 2.81 5.87 21.68
CA ILE A 109 2.55 4.52 22.24
C ILE A 109 3.11 3.38 21.38
N LEU A 110 3.29 3.60 20.08
CA LEU A 110 3.85 2.62 19.15
C LEU A 110 5.39 2.72 19.04
N SER A 111 6.02 3.64 19.78
CA SER A 111 7.49 3.72 19.79
C SER A 111 8.08 2.51 20.52
N ALA A 112 9.09 1.88 19.91
CA ALA A 112 9.81 0.77 20.52
C ALA A 112 10.53 1.25 21.78
N LYS A 113 10.25 0.60 22.92
CA LYS A 113 10.99 0.84 24.16
C LYS A 113 12.33 0.12 24.09
N VAL A 114 13.42 0.87 24.14
CA VAL A 114 14.76 0.31 24.28
C VAL A 114 14.99 -0.01 25.76
N VAL A 115 15.11 -1.29 26.09
CA VAL A 115 15.52 -1.75 27.42
C VAL A 115 17.03 -1.97 27.40
N PRO A 116 17.81 -1.37 28.33
CA PRO A 116 19.26 -1.52 28.34
C PRO A 116 19.66 -2.96 28.67
N ALA A 117 20.84 -3.37 28.18
CA ALA A 117 21.42 -4.65 28.55
C ALA A 117 21.65 -4.74 30.07
N SER A 118 21.48 -5.93 30.62
CA SER A 118 21.63 -6.21 32.05
C SER A 118 22.30 -7.56 32.28
N GLU A 119 22.92 -7.71 33.45
CA GLU A 119 23.74 -8.89 33.78
C GLU A 119 22.97 -9.89 34.65
N ASN A 120 22.77 -11.09 34.11
CA ASN A 120 22.27 -12.25 34.85
C ASN A 120 22.87 -13.54 34.27
N ALA A 121 23.91 -14.05 34.92
CA ALA A 121 24.64 -15.23 34.45
C ALA A 121 23.75 -16.48 34.35
N ALA A 122 22.75 -16.63 35.22
CA ALA A 122 21.84 -17.77 35.20
C ALA A 122 20.89 -17.71 33.98
N ALA A 123 20.27 -16.56 33.74
CA ALA A 123 19.39 -16.34 32.59
C ALA A 123 20.15 -16.49 31.27
N ARG A 124 21.37 -15.91 31.17
CA ARG A 124 22.26 -16.04 30.01
C ARG A 124 22.58 -17.50 29.68
N ARG A 125 22.89 -18.31 30.70
CA ARG A 125 23.18 -19.74 30.53
C ARG A 125 21.94 -20.51 30.06
N ILE A 126 20.77 -20.25 30.64
CA ILE A 126 19.50 -20.89 30.24
C ILE A 126 19.18 -20.55 28.79
N LEU A 127 19.27 -19.27 28.41
CA LEU A 127 19.00 -18.80 27.06
C LEU A 127 19.90 -19.48 26.02
N LYS A 128 21.23 -19.47 26.24
CA LYS A 128 22.19 -20.12 25.33
C LYS A 128 21.91 -21.62 25.19
N LYS A 129 21.58 -22.30 26.29
CA LYS A 129 21.26 -23.73 26.27
C LYS A 129 19.97 -24.00 25.50
N ALA A 130 18.91 -23.24 25.74
CA ALA A 130 17.64 -23.37 25.03
C ALA A 130 17.83 -23.14 23.52
N CYS A 131 18.57 -22.10 23.14
CA CYS A 131 18.87 -21.80 21.74
C CYS A 131 19.65 -22.95 21.07
N ALA A 132 20.68 -23.48 21.73
CA ALA A 132 21.45 -24.62 21.21
C ALA A 132 20.57 -25.88 21.03
N THR A 133 19.66 -26.15 21.98
CA THR A 133 18.70 -27.26 21.86
C THR A 133 17.76 -27.07 20.66
N LEU A 134 17.20 -25.87 20.48
CA LEU A 134 16.33 -25.57 19.34
C LEU A 134 17.04 -25.74 18.00
N ILE A 135 18.31 -25.29 17.90
CA ILE A 135 19.14 -25.47 16.70
C ILE A 135 19.39 -26.96 16.44
N ALA A 136 19.73 -27.75 17.48
CA ALA A 136 19.98 -29.18 17.33
C ALA A 136 18.74 -29.95 16.87
N SER A 137 17.54 -29.52 17.31
CA SER A 137 16.27 -30.16 16.95
C SER A 137 15.69 -29.71 15.61
N THR A 138 16.42 -28.92 14.80
CA THR A 138 15.92 -28.36 13.53
C THR A 138 15.30 -29.40 12.61
N ALA A 139 16.03 -30.49 12.34
CA ALA A 139 15.58 -31.53 11.39
C ALA A 139 14.33 -32.26 11.91
N ASP A 140 14.31 -32.60 13.19
CA ASP A 140 13.18 -33.31 13.82
C ASP A 140 11.93 -32.43 13.84
N LEU A 141 12.08 -31.14 14.15
CA LEU A 141 10.98 -30.17 14.16
C LEU A 141 10.43 -29.93 12.76
N ASN A 142 11.28 -29.80 11.73
CA ASN A 142 10.83 -29.73 10.34
C ASN A 142 10.13 -31.03 9.91
N ALA A 143 10.62 -32.19 10.34
CA ALA A 143 10.02 -33.48 10.01
C ALA A 143 8.64 -33.69 10.66
N LEU A 144 8.43 -33.15 11.87
CA LEU A 144 7.12 -33.12 12.53
C LEU A 144 6.17 -32.16 11.82
N ASP A 145 6.64 -30.95 11.53
CA ASP A 145 5.87 -29.89 10.89
C ASP A 145 5.45 -30.26 9.46
N ALA A 146 6.33 -30.89 8.68
CA ALA A 146 6.04 -31.33 7.32
C ALA A 146 4.87 -32.32 7.20
N LYS A 147 4.40 -32.91 8.32
CA LYS A 147 3.22 -33.80 8.32
C LYS A 147 1.90 -33.04 8.18
N SER A 148 1.84 -31.77 8.59
CA SER A 148 0.59 -30.99 8.60
C SER A 148 0.76 -29.49 8.39
N GLY A 149 1.98 -29.01 8.21
CA GLY A 149 2.39 -27.62 7.99
C GLY A 149 3.33 -27.50 6.78
N ASP A 150 4.14 -26.44 6.74
CA ASP A 150 5.05 -26.15 5.63
C ASP A 150 6.45 -26.76 5.80
N GLY A 151 6.73 -27.35 6.96
CA GLY A 151 7.98 -28.06 7.25
C GLY A 151 9.14 -27.12 7.57
N ASP A 152 8.86 -25.89 7.97
CA ASP A 152 9.87 -24.86 8.23
C ASP A 152 10.08 -24.54 9.72
N THR A 153 9.24 -25.08 10.61
CA THR A 153 9.24 -24.73 12.05
C THR A 153 10.62 -24.82 12.70
N GLY A 154 11.36 -25.91 12.46
CA GLY A 154 12.72 -26.08 12.95
C GLY A 154 13.69 -25.05 12.39
N SER A 155 13.61 -24.75 11.09
CA SER A 155 14.42 -23.72 10.44
C SER A 155 14.10 -22.32 10.97
N THR A 156 12.82 -22.01 11.21
CA THR A 156 12.36 -20.74 11.76
C THR A 156 12.83 -20.56 13.20
N LEU A 157 12.73 -21.60 14.04
CA LEU A 157 13.23 -21.57 15.42
C LEU A 157 14.76 -21.50 15.49
N ALA A 158 15.47 -22.23 14.63
CA ALA A 158 16.93 -22.18 14.57
C ALA A 158 17.44 -20.80 14.16
N ARG A 159 16.76 -20.13 13.21
CA ARG A 159 17.07 -18.75 12.82
C ARG A 159 16.87 -17.77 13.98
N ALA A 160 15.77 -17.88 14.73
CA ALA A 160 15.55 -17.08 15.93
C ALA A 160 16.59 -17.35 17.02
N ALA A 161 16.91 -18.61 17.27
CA ALA A 161 17.92 -19.04 18.25
C ALA A 161 19.32 -18.50 17.90
N ASN A 162 19.72 -18.56 16.63
CA ASN A 162 21.00 -17.98 16.18
C ASN A 162 21.03 -16.45 16.34
N ALA A 163 19.93 -15.75 16.06
CA ALA A 163 19.84 -14.30 16.29
C ALA A 163 19.99 -13.95 17.78
N LEU A 164 19.31 -14.70 18.67
CA LEU A 164 19.42 -14.51 20.12
C LEU A 164 20.83 -14.77 20.64
N ILE A 165 21.52 -15.80 20.11
CA ILE A 165 22.92 -16.08 20.46
C ILE A 165 23.84 -14.94 20.00
N ALA A 166 23.64 -14.41 18.79
CA ALA A 166 24.45 -13.33 18.24
C ALA A 166 24.30 -12.02 19.03
N ASP A 167 23.09 -11.72 19.52
CA ASP A 167 22.79 -10.50 20.28
C ASP A 167 22.81 -10.70 21.80
N VAL A 168 23.32 -11.83 22.30
CA VAL A 168 23.27 -12.20 23.72
C VAL A 168 23.96 -11.20 24.67
N GLU A 169 24.88 -10.36 24.18
CA GLU A 169 25.52 -9.31 24.97
C GLU A 169 24.69 -8.01 25.05
N LYS A 170 23.67 -7.89 24.21
CA LYS A 170 22.77 -6.72 24.15
C LYS A 170 21.43 -6.97 24.84
N MET A 171 21.24 -8.17 25.41
CA MET A 171 19.97 -8.59 25.99
C MET A 171 19.73 -7.98 27.37
N PRO A 172 18.49 -7.55 27.66
CA PRO A 172 18.08 -7.10 28.99
C PRO A 172 17.73 -8.31 29.86
N PHE A 173 18.73 -8.97 30.46
CA PHE A 173 18.51 -10.09 31.39
C PHE A 173 18.00 -9.71 32.79
#